data_AF-A0A527YY79-F1
#
_entry.id   AF-A0A527YY79-F1
#
_cell.length_a   1.000
_cell.length_b   1.000
_cell.length_c   1.000
_cell.angle_alpha   90.00
_cell.angle_beta   90.00
_cell.angle_gamma   90.00
#
_symmetry.space_group_name_H-M   'P 1'
#
loop_
_entity.id
_entity.type
_entity.pdbx_description
1 polymer ?
#
loop_
_entity_poly.entity_id
_entity_poly.type
_entity_poly.pdbx_seq_one_letter_code
_entity_poly.pdbx_strand_id
1 'polypeptide(L)'
;MQLRTGDMKDRGRGDEIIALQSAESGMQLGRALLHALHNAGISVLYQDREMKTVWARNMRPPWISDTGISDPGDGHGILPLAQVERIGAAKRKVVASGNPEHLELSIPADDGVRWFQIWVDA
;
A
#
# COMPACT_ATOMS: atom_id res chain seq x y z
N MET A 1 -56.99 -4.45 22.83
CA MET A 1 -56.23 -3.99 21.65
C MET A 1 -54.81 -3.68 22.14
N GLN A 2 -53.86 -4.59 21.87
CA GLN A 2 -52.50 -4.55 22.44
C GLN A 2 -51.57 -3.65 21.59
N LEU A 3 -50.73 -2.88 22.29
CA LEU A 3 -49.65 -2.04 21.76
C LEU A 3 -48.57 -2.88 21.06
N ARG A 4 -48.03 -2.37 19.93
CA ARG A 4 -46.72 -2.79 19.40
C ARG A 4 -45.89 -1.56 19.06
N THR A 5 -44.89 -1.33 19.90
CA THR A 5 -43.76 -0.43 19.69
C THR A 5 -42.85 -1.02 18.60
N GLY A 6 -42.73 -0.33 17.47
CA GLY A 6 -41.77 -0.65 16.42
C GLY A 6 -40.50 0.15 16.62
N ASP A 7 -39.62 -0.34 17.49
CA ASP A 7 -38.26 0.17 17.68
C ASP A 7 -37.40 -0.25 16.47
N MET A 8 -37.07 0.71 15.61
CA MET A 8 -36.31 0.48 14.38
C MET A 8 -34.82 0.58 14.70
N LYS A 9 -34.28 -0.56 15.15
CA LYS A 9 -32.85 -0.79 15.42
C LYS A 9 -31.95 -0.39 14.25
N ASP A 10 -31.03 0.50 14.58
CA ASP A 10 -29.58 0.39 14.37
C ASP A 10 -29.09 -0.16 13.02
N ARG A 11 -28.63 0.76 12.16
CA ARG A 11 -27.89 0.46 10.93
C ARG A 11 -26.43 0.17 11.28
N GLY A 12 -26.13 -1.08 11.61
CA GLY A 12 -24.78 -1.62 11.58
C GLY A 12 -24.24 -1.63 10.14
N ARG A 13 -23.42 -0.63 9.80
CA ARG A 13 -22.73 -0.50 8.51
C ARG A 13 -21.29 -0.95 8.68
N GLY A 14 -20.96 -2.09 8.06
CA GLY A 14 -19.64 -2.35 7.48
C GLY A 14 -18.59 -3.00 8.38
N ASP A 15 -18.80 -4.27 8.73
CA ASP A 15 -17.69 -5.20 8.94
C ASP A 15 -18.07 -6.49 8.20
N GLU A 16 -17.71 -6.58 6.91
CA GLU A 16 -17.72 -7.86 6.20
C GLU A 16 -16.58 -8.71 6.78
N ILE A 17 -16.89 -9.42 7.86
CA ILE A 17 -16.03 -10.48 8.38
C ILE A 17 -16.15 -11.65 7.38
N ILE A 18 -15.19 -11.78 6.48
CA ILE A 18 -15.03 -13.01 5.69
C ILE A 18 -14.61 -14.10 6.67
N ALA A 19 -15.59 -14.87 7.15
CA ALA A 19 -15.36 -16.02 8.00
C ALA A 19 -14.57 -17.07 7.20
N LEU A 20 -13.26 -17.13 7.44
CA LEU A 20 -12.33 -18.02 6.74
C LEU A 20 -12.46 -19.44 7.31
N GLN A 21 -13.31 -20.27 6.70
CA GLN A 21 -13.38 -21.69 7.03
C GLN A 21 -12.52 -22.48 6.04
N SER A 22 -11.40 -23.03 6.53
CA SER A 22 -10.42 -23.91 5.86
C SER A 22 -9.13 -23.27 5.32
N ALA A 23 -7.99 -23.96 5.48
CA ALA A 23 -6.69 -23.60 4.92
C ALA A 23 -6.71 -23.50 3.38
N GLU A 24 -7.61 -24.24 2.73
CA GLU A 24 -7.85 -24.14 1.29
C GLU A 24 -8.54 -22.82 0.91
N SER A 25 -9.46 -22.33 1.76
CA SER A 25 -10.06 -21.00 1.66
C SER A 25 -9.02 -19.90 1.85
N GLY A 26 -8.04 -20.10 2.75
CA GLY A 26 -6.90 -19.18 2.91
C GLY A 26 -6.00 -19.07 1.68
N MET A 27 -5.71 -20.19 1.01
CA MET A 27 -4.93 -20.17 -0.24
C MET A 27 -5.70 -19.57 -1.42
N GLN A 28 -7.01 -19.81 -1.50
CA GLN A 28 -7.87 -19.19 -2.52
C GLN A 28 -8.01 -17.69 -2.29
N LEU A 29 -8.20 -17.25 -1.04
CA LEU A 29 -8.22 -15.84 -0.67
C LEU A 29 -6.87 -15.17 -0.96
N GLY A 30 -5.75 -15.80 -0.59
CA GLY A 30 -4.43 -15.28 -0.89
C GLY A 30 -4.21 -15.06 -2.38
N ARG A 31 -4.65 -16.00 -3.23
CA ARG A 31 -4.59 -15.84 -4.69
C ARG A 31 -5.50 -14.73 -5.20
N ALA A 32 -6.75 -14.67 -4.72
CA ALA A 32 -7.71 -13.64 -5.11
C ALA A 32 -7.22 -12.24 -4.72
N LEU A 33 -6.64 -12.09 -3.52
CA LEU A 33 -6.05 -10.84 -3.05
C LEU A 33 -4.85 -10.43 -3.90
N LEU A 34 -3.94 -11.35 -4.21
CA LEU A 34 -2.80 -11.06 -5.10
C LEU A 34 -3.27 -10.63 -6.50
N HIS A 35 -4.30 -11.27 -7.03
CA HIS A 35 -4.91 -10.88 -8.30
C HIS A 35 -5.57 -9.49 -8.23
N ALA A 36 -6.31 -9.21 -7.17
CA ALA A 36 -6.95 -7.92 -6.96
C ALA A 36 -5.90 -6.79 -6.85
N LEU A 37 -4.82 -7.02 -6.09
CA LEU A 37 -3.71 -6.06 -5.96
C LEU A 37 -3.02 -5.79 -7.29
N HIS A 38 -2.79 -6.84 -8.11
CA HIS A 38 -2.20 -6.69 -9.43
C HIS A 38 -3.02 -5.76 -10.33
N ASN A 39 -4.35 -5.93 -10.32
CA ASN A 39 -5.26 -5.16 -11.16
C ASN A 39 -5.59 -3.76 -10.60
N ALA A 40 -5.44 -3.54 -9.29
CA ALA A 40 -5.75 -2.26 -8.65
C ALA A 40 -4.66 -1.19 -8.83
N GLY A 41 -3.51 -1.53 -9.42
CA GLY A 41 -2.38 -0.60 -9.54
C GLY A 41 -1.68 -0.29 -8.21
N ILE A 42 -1.94 -1.08 -7.16
CA ILE A 42 -1.38 -0.90 -5.82
C ILE A 42 -0.04 -1.66 -5.74
N SER A 43 0.99 -0.99 -5.23
CA SER A 43 2.29 -1.58 -4.92
C SER A 43 2.41 -1.77 -3.41
N VAL A 44 2.88 -2.94 -2.97
CA VAL A 44 3.04 -3.24 -1.54
C VAL A 44 4.49 -3.66 -1.25
N LEU A 45 5.10 -3.04 -0.25
CA LEU A 45 6.46 -3.31 0.22
C LEU A 45 6.42 -3.70 1.69
N TYR A 46 7.03 -4.81 2.05
CA TYR A 46 7.29 -5.16 3.44
C TYR A 46 8.80 -5.22 3.69
N GLN A 47 9.23 -4.49 4.72
CA GLN A 47 10.62 -4.41 5.14
C GLN A 47 10.72 -4.80 6.61
N ASP A 48 11.89 -5.30 7.02
CA ASP A 48 12.18 -5.50 8.43
C ASP A 48 12.56 -4.18 9.12
N ARG A 49 12.85 -4.24 10.42
CA ARG A 49 13.22 -3.06 11.23
C ARG A 49 14.56 -2.43 10.81
N GLU A 50 15.38 -3.14 10.05
CA GLU A 50 16.62 -2.63 9.46
C GLU A 50 16.38 -2.02 8.07
N MET A 51 15.11 -1.87 7.66
CA MET A 51 14.67 -1.39 6.35
C MET A 51 15.11 -2.30 5.19
N LYS A 52 15.43 -3.56 5.47
CA LYS A 52 15.72 -4.53 4.43
C LYS A 52 14.41 -5.11 3.89
N THR A 53 14.25 -5.08 2.57
CA THR A 53 13.08 -5.64 1.90
C THR A 53 13.00 -7.14 2.15
N VAL A 54 11.91 -7.57 2.79
CA VAL A 54 11.59 -9.00 3.01
C VAL A 54 10.78 -9.51 1.82
N TRP A 55 9.78 -8.76 1.39
CA TRP A 55 9.04 -9.04 0.16
C TRP A 55 8.44 -7.77 -0.43
N ALA A 56 8.17 -7.80 -1.73
CA ALA A 56 7.45 -6.75 -2.44
C ALA A 56 6.49 -7.35 -3.47
N ARG A 57 5.42 -6.62 -3.80
CA ARG A 57 4.43 -6.98 -4.82
C ARG A 57 4.08 -5.76 -5.66
N ASN A 58 3.97 -6.00 -6.97
CA ASN A 58 3.57 -5.01 -7.97
C ASN A 58 4.44 -3.73 -7.98
N MET A 59 5.67 -3.79 -7.47
CA MET A 59 6.64 -2.70 -7.63
C MET A 59 6.97 -2.60 -9.12
N ARG A 60 6.69 -1.44 -9.71
CA ARG A 60 7.05 -1.08 -11.10
C ARG A 60 7.75 0.27 -11.05
N PRO A 61 8.34 0.79 -12.14
CA PRO A 61 8.84 2.15 -12.15
C PRO A 61 7.78 3.14 -11.60
N PRO A 62 8.15 4.09 -10.74
CA PRO A 62 9.53 4.47 -10.37
C PRO A 62 10.08 3.77 -9.11
N TRP A 63 9.39 2.75 -8.59
CA TRP A 63 9.76 2.07 -7.34
C TRP A 63 10.94 1.10 -7.49
N ILE A 64 11.05 0.48 -8.68
CA ILE A 64 12.18 -0.39 -9.02
C ILE A 64 13.18 0.43 -9.86
N SER A 65 14.20 0.97 -9.20
CA SER A 65 15.33 1.65 -9.86
C SER A 65 16.37 0.66 -10.40
N ASP A 66 15.96 -0.52 -10.89
CA ASP A 66 16.78 -1.74 -10.82
C ASP A 66 18.20 -1.62 -11.42
N THR A 67 19.14 -2.30 -10.79
CA THR A 67 20.37 -2.84 -11.40
C THR A 67 21.48 -1.92 -11.90
N GLY A 68 21.54 -0.61 -11.60
CA GLY A 68 22.77 0.16 -11.83
C GLY A 68 23.25 0.26 -13.29
N ILE A 69 22.35 0.02 -14.25
CA ILE A 69 22.57 0.22 -15.69
C ILE A 69 21.48 1.17 -16.19
N SER A 70 21.40 2.37 -15.62
CA SER A 70 20.76 3.49 -16.28
C SER A 70 21.81 4.59 -16.46
N ASP A 71 22.05 4.92 -17.73
CA ASP A 71 22.85 6.05 -18.17
C ASP A 71 22.39 7.32 -17.42
N PRO A 72 23.27 8.19 -16.91
CA PRO A 72 22.89 9.36 -16.09
C PRO A 72 22.02 10.40 -16.81
N GLY A 73 21.67 10.17 -18.08
CA GLY A 73 20.89 11.08 -18.93
C GLY A 73 19.37 10.99 -18.75
N ASP A 74 18.83 9.83 -18.37
CA ASP A 74 17.37 9.62 -18.36
C ASP A 74 16.84 9.44 -16.94
N GLY A 75 16.72 10.55 -16.20
CA GLY A 75 16.12 10.62 -14.85
C GLY A 75 14.61 10.29 -14.78
N HIS A 76 14.06 9.64 -15.82
CA HIS A 76 12.64 9.44 -16.07
C HIS A 76 12.06 8.15 -15.46
N GLY A 77 12.91 7.30 -14.89
CA GLY A 77 12.51 6.04 -14.24
C GLY A 77 12.83 5.93 -12.75
N ILE A 78 13.47 6.96 -12.16
CA ILE A 78 14.01 6.93 -10.80
C ILE A 78 13.26 7.95 -9.95
N LEU A 79 12.84 7.54 -8.75
CA LEU A 79 12.29 8.45 -7.75
C LEU A 79 13.24 9.64 -7.49
N PRO A 80 12.77 10.90 -7.61
CA PRO A 80 13.59 12.05 -7.27
C PRO A 80 14.13 11.96 -5.84
N LEU A 81 15.38 12.38 -5.61
CA LEU A 81 16.05 12.24 -4.31
C LEU A 81 15.22 12.82 -3.15
N ALA A 82 14.60 13.98 -3.35
CA ALA A 82 13.72 14.59 -2.35
C ALA A 82 12.54 13.68 -1.96
N GLN A 83 11.98 12.91 -2.91
CA GLN A 83 10.91 11.96 -2.61
C GLN A 83 11.46 10.72 -1.88
N VAL A 84 12.65 10.23 -2.25
CA VAL A 84 13.32 9.13 -1.54
C VAL A 84 13.56 9.50 -0.07
N GLU A 85 14.08 10.69 0.19
CA GLU A 85 14.32 11.20 1.54
C GLU A 85 13.03 11.34 2.35
N ARG A 86 11.95 11.85 1.74
CA ARG A 86 10.64 11.97 2.38
C ARG A 86 10.07 10.60 2.78
N ILE A 87 10.14 9.61 1.89
CA ILE A 87 9.71 8.23 2.19
C ILE A 87 10.56 7.66 3.33
N GLY A 88 11.89 7.81 3.26
CA GLY A 88 12.80 7.30 4.28
C GLY A 88 12.61 7.97 5.65
N ALA A 89 12.25 9.25 5.69
CA ALA A 89 11.91 9.95 6.92
C ALA A 89 10.61 9.42 7.55
N ALA A 90 9.56 9.22 6.75
CA ALA A 90 8.29 8.67 7.24
C ALA A 90 8.47 7.25 7.79
N LYS A 91 9.18 6.36 7.08
CA LYS A 91 9.49 5.01 7.57
C LYS A 91 10.18 5.02 8.93
N ARG A 92 11.20 5.86 9.11
CA ARG A 92 11.90 6.00 10.40
C ARG A 92 10.98 6.52 11.50
N LYS A 93 10.09 7.47 11.19
CA LYS A 93 9.10 8.01 12.14
C LYS A 93 8.09 6.95 12.58
N VAL A 94 7.59 6.12 11.64
CA VAL A 94 6.70 5.00 11.93
C VAL A 94 7.40 3.97 12.82
N VAL A 95 8.64 3.58 12.50
CA VAL A 95 9.42 2.65 13.34
C VAL A 95 9.66 3.20 14.74
N ALA A 96 9.94 4.50 14.88
CA ALA A 96 10.22 5.12 16.17
C ALA A 96 8.96 5.32 17.04
N SER A 97 7.82 5.66 16.41
CA SER A 97 6.59 6.01 17.13
C SER A 97 5.57 4.88 17.23
N GLY A 98 5.65 3.89 16.34
CA GLY A 98 4.62 2.87 16.13
C GLY A 98 3.33 3.38 15.47
N ASN A 99 3.25 4.69 15.18
CA ASN A 99 2.06 5.28 14.56
C ASN A 99 2.20 5.28 13.03
N PRO A 100 1.14 4.93 12.29
CA PRO A 100 1.15 5.01 10.83
C PRO A 100 1.37 6.43 10.29
N GLU A 101 1.97 6.52 9.10
CA GLU A 101 2.14 7.77 8.36
C GLU A 101 1.53 7.66 6.96
N HIS A 102 1.02 8.79 6.46
CA HIS A 102 0.49 8.93 5.11
C HIS A 102 1.19 10.07 4.39
N LEU A 103 1.60 9.81 3.14
CA LEU A 103 2.33 10.76 2.30
C LEU A 103 1.69 10.85 0.93
N GLU A 104 1.67 12.06 0.38
CA GLU A 104 1.40 12.30 -1.04
C GLU A 104 2.68 12.71 -1.76
N LEU A 105 2.98 12.03 -2.87
CA LEU A 105 4.13 12.29 -3.71
C LEU A 105 3.70 12.63 -5.13
N SER A 106 4.42 13.58 -5.72
CA SER A 106 4.36 13.90 -7.14
C SER A 106 5.68 13.48 -7.79
N ILE A 107 5.60 12.66 -8.83
CA ILE A 107 6.76 12.19 -9.58
C ILE A 107 6.62 12.65 -11.02
N PRO A 108 7.56 13.46 -11.55
CA PRO A 108 7.59 13.80 -12.96
C PRO A 108 7.64 12.54 -13.84
N ALA A 109 6.90 12.54 -14.93
CA ALA A 109 6.87 11.50 -15.95
C ALA A 109 6.85 12.15 -17.35
N ASP A 110 7.12 11.38 -18.39
CA ASP A 110 7.20 11.89 -19.77
C ASP A 110 5.89 12.53 -20.26
N ASP A 111 4.76 12.10 -19.70
CA ASP A 111 3.41 12.57 -19.98
C ASP A 111 2.88 13.58 -18.94
N GLY A 112 3.72 14.04 -18.00
CA GLY A 112 3.37 15.05 -17.01
C GLY A 112 3.79 14.69 -15.59
N VAL A 113 2.81 14.56 -14.69
CA VAL A 113 3.05 14.27 -13.26
C VAL A 113 2.19 13.10 -12.82
N ARG A 114 2.82 12.11 -12.19
CA ARG A 114 2.14 11.00 -11.53
C ARG A 114 2.03 11.26 -10.04
N TRP A 115 0.83 11.12 -9.52
CA TRP A 115 0.54 11.28 -8.09
C TRP A 115 0.43 9.92 -7.42
N PHE A 116 1.02 9.80 -6.24
CA PHE A 116 0.99 8.59 -5.43
C PHE A 116 0.58 8.94 -4.01
N GLN A 117 -0.31 8.12 -3.47
CA GLN A 117 -0.57 8.06 -2.03
C GLN A 117 0.20 6.87 -1.46
N ILE A 118 0.93 7.11 -0.38
CA ILE A 118 1.72 6.09 0.31
C ILE A 118 1.25 6.02 1.76
N TRP A 119 0.92 4.80 2.18
CA TRP A 119 0.71 4.44 3.57
C TRP A 119 1.94 3.69 4.08
N VAL A 120 2.37 4.04 5.28
CA VAL A 120 3.49 3.40 5.96
C VAL A 120 3.03 2.98 7.34
N ASP A 121 3.03 1.67 7.58
CA ASP A 121 2.57 1.04 8.83
C ASP A 121 3.75 0.32 9.54
N ALA A 122 3.61 0.10 10.85
CA ALA A 122 4.61 -0.52 11.74
C ALA A 122 4.39 -2.02 11.96
#